data_AF-A0A2A3XUE6-F1
#
_entry.id   AF-A0A2A3XUE6-F1
#
_cell.length_a   1.000
_cell.length_b   1.000
_cell.length_c   1.000
_cell.angle_alpha   90.00
_cell.angle_beta   90.00
_cell.angle_gamma   90.00
#
_symmetry.space_group_name_H-M   'P 1'
#
loop_
_entity.id
_entity.type
_entity.pdbx_description
1 polymer ?
#
loop_
_entity_poly.entity_id
_entity_poly.type
_entity_poly.pdbx_seq_one_letter_code
_entity_poly.pdbx_strand_id
1 'polypeptide(L)'
;MSNDPLKLDNAGEWAGLWWLPGDPEEKVPGVLRYDPDHGLSLSLIGTFEDRVTSNPASGVTAFHEGIRTWDTIHGAAERRDVTLLGCIPKNSKRTSGARAKSPDKQIVAATTAIIGAHVSGEVDPVFAGAEVSVEDLGLWAASSVFEGILGAPDGKIDGTGRISVKPLEAQSVVVEDTEYRLVHTHTLPHFDQRKGGTVGRMKDTVSIRVTPGDSFSLRAALQTASLVQDLISLATHRAAGVIWLRLEVAGTESLLPNGRPLPRRRADVLYSPVALGEHDAKGVEHHRVFFTCDSLPFEEVLPRWCETHGRLRAATNMILGLRYAPARFVENNLLTAVGAAEVLHRNLRIDEKPFPKAEFAAMREAMLAQVPDEHRDRFKGAIRNDPTLRDRLHALSTRPDQEAIAQLVPDVDHWARRTTRARNDLAHEGSTPNHSIEELFAIVEVTTAVVILNVLHEIGLPADRQREIVRAHPQLRATFRTASEWLVASNPDS
;
A
#
# COMPACT_ATOMS: atom_id res chain seq x y z
N MET A 1 16.66 -2.48 -26.41
CA MET A 1 15.76 -3.04 -25.37
C MET A 1 14.81 -1.92 -25.00
N SER A 2 13.51 -2.22 -24.81
CA SER A 2 12.56 -1.18 -24.38
C SER A 2 13.02 -0.68 -23.00
N ASN A 3 13.01 0.65 -22.80
CA ASN A 3 13.35 1.29 -21.54
C ASN A 3 12.13 1.32 -20.59
N ASP A 4 11.07 0.59 -20.93
CA ASP A 4 9.83 0.58 -20.15
C ASP A 4 10.02 -0.21 -18.86
N PRO A 5 9.39 0.20 -17.76
CA PRO A 5 9.34 -0.56 -16.51
C PRO A 5 8.72 -1.94 -16.70
N LEU A 6 9.28 -2.93 -16.00
CA LEU A 6 8.62 -4.23 -15.86
C LEU A 6 7.39 -4.06 -14.98
N LYS A 7 6.22 -4.41 -15.53
CA LYS A 7 4.94 -4.32 -14.82
C LYS A 7 4.71 -5.60 -14.02
N LEU A 8 4.19 -5.44 -12.81
CA LEU A 8 3.97 -6.53 -11.87
C LEU A 8 2.82 -7.45 -12.27
N ASP A 9 1.91 -7.01 -13.14
CA ASP A 9 0.81 -7.84 -13.65
C ASP A 9 1.17 -8.59 -14.94
N ASN A 10 2.40 -8.43 -15.45
CA ASN A 10 2.90 -9.18 -16.58
C ASN A 10 3.79 -10.34 -16.12
N ALA A 11 3.51 -11.54 -16.59
CA ALA A 11 4.42 -12.67 -16.43
C ALA A 11 5.74 -12.45 -17.19
N GLY A 12 6.82 -13.03 -16.68
CA GLY A 12 8.15 -12.91 -17.27
C GLY A 12 9.00 -14.16 -17.08
N GLU A 13 9.94 -14.38 -17.99
CA GLU A 13 10.88 -15.50 -17.96
C GLU A 13 12.30 -15.01 -18.27
N TRP A 14 13.28 -15.41 -17.46
CA TRP A 14 14.69 -15.05 -17.61
C TRP A 14 15.57 -16.30 -17.53
N ALA A 15 16.08 -16.74 -18.68
CA ALA A 15 17.06 -17.80 -18.75
C ALA A 15 18.48 -17.25 -18.51
N GLY A 16 19.23 -17.90 -17.62
CA GLY A 16 20.53 -17.41 -17.20
C GLY A 16 21.37 -18.42 -16.43
N LEU A 17 22.49 -17.91 -15.91
CA LEU A 17 23.36 -18.60 -14.97
C LEU A 17 23.13 -18.03 -13.57
N TRP A 18 23.14 -18.89 -12.55
CA TRP A 18 22.78 -18.55 -11.17
C TRP A 18 23.84 -19.08 -10.21
N TRP A 19 24.17 -18.35 -9.16
CA TRP A 19 25.19 -18.73 -8.19
C TRP A 19 24.88 -18.15 -6.80
N LEU A 20 25.50 -18.73 -5.78
CA LEU A 20 25.45 -18.20 -4.42
C LEU A 20 26.52 -17.10 -4.28
N PRO A 21 26.26 -15.98 -3.58
CA PRO A 21 27.25 -14.91 -3.43
C PRO A 21 28.59 -15.36 -2.83
N GLY A 22 28.57 -16.38 -1.97
CA GLY A 22 29.77 -16.96 -1.37
C GLY A 22 30.59 -17.87 -2.30
N ASP A 23 30.04 -18.25 -3.45
CA ASP A 23 30.70 -19.13 -4.43
C ASP A 23 30.37 -18.70 -5.87
N PRO A 24 30.94 -17.57 -6.34
CA PRO A 24 30.57 -16.97 -7.62
C PRO A 24 31.04 -17.72 -8.86
N GLU A 25 31.96 -18.68 -8.72
CA GLU A 25 32.46 -19.50 -9.83
C GLU A 25 31.56 -20.71 -10.10
N GLU A 26 30.84 -21.20 -9.09
CA GLU A 26 29.91 -22.33 -9.18
C GLU A 26 28.55 -21.90 -9.77
N LYS A 27 28.54 -21.68 -11.09
CA LYS A 27 27.37 -21.22 -11.84
C LYS A 27 26.50 -22.37 -12.32
N VAL A 28 25.22 -22.33 -11.95
CA VAL A 28 24.21 -23.31 -12.33
C VAL A 28 23.26 -22.70 -13.38
N PRO A 29 23.07 -23.34 -14.55
CA PRO A 29 22.10 -22.88 -15.53
C PRO A 29 20.66 -23.05 -15.01
N GLY A 30 19.81 -22.08 -15.31
CA GLY A 30 18.41 -22.12 -14.87
C GLY A 30 17.55 -21.03 -15.47
N VAL A 31 16.25 -21.11 -15.19
CA VAL A 31 15.23 -20.20 -15.69
C VAL A 31 14.44 -19.63 -14.52
N LEU A 32 14.50 -18.32 -14.32
CA LEU A 32 13.63 -17.60 -13.41
C LEU A 32 12.30 -17.32 -14.11
N ARG A 33 11.20 -17.60 -13.43
CA ARG A 33 9.85 -17.24 -13.84
C ARG A 33 9.21 -16.36 -12.81
N TYR A 34 8.52 -15.33 -13.29
CA TYR A 34 7.61 -14.51 -12.52
C TYR A 34 6.21 -14.69 -13.09
N ASP A 35 5.27 -14.97 -12.20
CA ASP A 35 3.86 -15.04 -12.49
C ASP A 35 3.13 -14.20 -11.41
N PRO A 36 2.22 -13.28 -11.77
CA PRO A 36 1.58 -12.42 -10.78
C PRO A 36 0.77 -13.18 -9.72
N ASP A 37 0.19 -14.33 -10.07
CA ASP A 37 -0.64 -15.16 -9.18
C ASP A 37 0.20 -16.17 -8.38
N HIS A 38 1.34 -16.62 -8.94
CA HIS A 38 2.16 -17.68 -8.36
C HIS A 38 3.53 -17.23 -7.82
N GLY A 39 3.90 -15.97 -8.02
CA GLY A 39 5.14 -15.37 -7.53
C GLY A 39 6.39 -15.77 -8.33
N LEU A 40 7.55 -15.72 -7.67
CA LEU A 40 8.87 -15.97 -8.28
C LEU A 40 9.32 -17.42 -8.07
N SER A 41 9.76 -18.05 -9.15
CA SER A 41 10.26 -19.43 -9.14
C SER A 41 11.46 -19.59 -10.05
N LEU A 42 12.58 -20.02 -9.48
CA LEU A 42 13.82 -20.35 -10.20
C LEU A 42 13.91 -21.86 -10.39
N SER A 43 13.89 -22.31 -11.65
CA SER A 43 14.11 -23.69 -12.05
C SER A 43 15.55 -23.90 -12.51
N LEU A 44 16.34 -24.63 -11.73
CA LEU A 44 17.74 -24.96 -12.00
C LEU A 44 17.89 -26.30 -12.72
N ILE A 45 18.85 -26.34 -13.65
CA ILE A 45 19.42 -27.55 -14.25
C ILE A 45 20.74 -27.81 -13.54
N GLY A 46 20.62 -28.48 -12.39
CA GLY A 46 21.61 -28.58 -11.32
C GLY A 46 20.94 -28.34 -9.97
N THR A 47 21.73 -28.25 -8.91
CA THR A 47 21.26 -28.01 -7.54
C THR A 47 22.30 -27.22 -6.75
N PHE A 48 21.86 -26.27 -5.94
CA PHE A 48 22.63 -25.82 -4.79
C PHE A 48 22.48 -26.81 -3.64
N GLU A 49 23.52 -26.94 -2.80
CA GLU A 49 23.48 -27.83 -1.64
C GLU A 49 22.51 -27.29 -0.58
N ASP A 50 21.32 -27.88 -0.56
CA ASP A 50 20.20 -27.53 0.30
C ASP A 50 20.10 -28.39 1.56
N ARG A 51 20.87 -29.48 1.67
CA ARG A 51 20.84 -30.35 2.85
C ARG A 51 21.69 -29.77 3.96
N VAL A 52 21.21 -29.89 5.20
CA VAL A 52 22.00 -29.54 6.37
C VAL A 52 22.96 -30.68 6.65
N THR A 53 24.25 -30.46 6.37
CA THR A 53 25.30 -31.46 6.58
C THR A 53 26.31 -31.01 7.64
N SER A 54 26.90 -31.99 8.31
CA SER A 54 28.10 -31.80 9.15
C SER A 54 29.09 -32.92 8.90
N ASN A 55 30.37 -32.67 9.14
CA ASN A 55 31.44 -33.66 8.99
C ASN A 55 32.01 -34.04 10.36
N PRO A 56 31.36 -34.96 11.11
CA PRO A 56 31.82 -35.34 12.45
C PRO A 56 33.15 -36.09 12.44
N ALA A 57 33.53 -36.69 11.31
CA ALA A 57 34.82 -37.35 11.10
C ALA A 57 35.23 -37.22 9.62
N SER A 58 36.52 -37.40 9.33
CA SER A 58 37.04 -37.36 7.96
C SER A 58 36.40 -38.45 7.10
N GLY A 59 35.80 -38.06 5.97
CA GLY A 59 35.07 -38.97 5.07
C GLY A 59 33.63 -39.31 5.50
N VAL A 60 33.16 -38.82 6.65
CA VAL A 60 31.78 -39.01 7.12
C VAL A 60 31.02 -37.70 6.97
N THR A 61 29.92 -37.72 6.22
CA THR A 61 28.96 -36.61 6.12
C THR A 61 27.67 -37.04 6.78
N ALA A 62 27.34 -36.45 7.92
CA ALA A 62 26.05 -36.62 8.58
C ALA A 62 25.04 -35.63 8.00
N PHE A 63 23.82 -36.09 7.75
CA PHE A 63 22.70 -35.27 7.29
C PHE A 63 21.75 -35.04 8.45
N HIS A 64 21.39 -33.78 8.68
CA HIS A 64 20.48 -33.35 9.73
C HIS A 64 19.09 -33.06 9.16
N GLU A 65 18.09 -33.04 10.05
CA GLU A 65 16.78 -32.53 9.69
C GLU A 65 16.82 -31.02 9.40
N GLY A 66 16.06 -30.59 8.39
CA GLY A 66 16.01 -29.22 7.92
C GLY A 66 16.53 -29.05 6.50
N ILE A 67 16.16 -27.93 5.90
CA ILE A 67 16.58 -27.55 4.55
C ILE A 67 17.20 -26.17 4.64
N ARG A 68 18.37 -25.97 4.04
CA ARG A 68 19.01 -24.66 3.95
C ARG A 68 18.18 -23.74 3.06
N THR A 69 17.95 -22.54 3.54
CA THR A 69 17.43 -21.42 2.76
C THR A 69 18.58 -20.48 2.43
N TRP A 70 18.40 -19.64 1.41
CA TRP A 70 19.39 -18.64 1.03
C TRP A 70 18.76 -17.27 1.07
N ASP A 71 19.41 -16.35 1.77
CA ASP A 71 18.95 -14.96 1.80
C ASP A 71 19.09 -14.30 0.43
N THR A 72 20.09 -14.73 -0.36
CA THR A 72 20.39 -14.16 -1.67
C THR A 72 20.92 -15.22 -2.64
N ILE A 73 20.39 -15.20 -3.88
CA ILE A 73 20.95 -15.89 -5.04
C ILE A 73 21.22 -14.83 -6.11
N HIS A 74 22.42 -14.83 -6.69
CA HIS A 74 22.75 -13.97 -7.82
C HIS A 74 22.58 -14.70 -9.14
N GLY A 75 22.33 -13.96 -10.21
CA GLY A 75 22.30 -14.50 -11.54
C GLY A 75 22.67 -13.48 -12.61
N ALA A 76 22.95 -13.98 -13.80
CA ALA A 76 23.12 -13.20 -15.01
C ALA A 76 22.19 -13.78 -16.07
N ALA A 77 21.17 -13.02 -16.46
CA ALA A 77 20.16 -13.43 -17.43
C ALA A 77 19.87 -12.30 -18.41
N GLU A 78 19.77 -12.62 -19.70
CA GLU A 78 19.50 -11.63 -20.75
C GLU A 78 20.43 -10.39 -20.72
N ARG A 79 21.71 -10.56 -20.37
CA ARG A 79 22.71 -9.49 -20.20
C ARG A 79 22.39 -8.50 -19.07
N ARG A 80 21.59 -8.90 -18.10
CA ARG A 80 21.29 -8.15 -16.88
C ARG A 80 21.72 -8.96 -15.67
N ASP A 81 22.27 -8.26 -14.69
CA ASP A 81 22.49 -8.81 -13.35
C ASP A 81 21.14 -8.98 -12.67
N VAL A 82 20.93 -10.11 -12.01
CA VAL A 82 19.70 -10.43 -11.30
C VAL A 82 20.02 -10.81 -9.86
N THR A 83 19.26 -10.27 -8.92
CA THR A 83 19.27 -10.73 -7.52
C THR A 83 17.94 -11.37 -7.17
N LEU A 84 17.95 -12.52 -6.52
CA LEU A 84 16.79 -13.13 -5.86
C LEU A 84 16.98 -13.08 -4.35
N LEU A 85 15.93 -12.69 -3.63
CA LEU A 85 15.91 -12.58 -2.17
C LEU A 85 14.87 -13.53 -1.57
N GLY A 86 15.09 -13.93 -0.31
CA GLY A 86 14.18 -14.83 0.42
C GLY A 86 14.01 -16.18 -0.27
N CYS A 87 15.12 -16.80 -0.67
CA CYS A 87 15.13 -17.97 -1.52
C CYS A 87 14.92 -19.26 -0.70
N ILE A 88 13.83 -19.97 -0.99
CA ILE A 88 13.44 -21.21 -0.31
C ILE A 88 13.34 -22.35 -1.33
N PRO A 89 14.17 -23.41 -1.22
CA PRO A 89 14.04 -24.59 -2.06
C PRO A 89 12.67 -25.27 -1.83
N LYS A 90 11.94 -25.51 -2.91
CA LYS A 90 10.62 -26.17 -2.91
C LYS A 90 10.69 -27.63 -3.33
N ASN A 91 11.59 -27.95 -4.26
CA ASN A 91 11.76 -29.30 -4.78
C ASN A 91 13.19 -29.50 -5.24
N SER A 92 13.83 -30.58 -4.80
CA SER A 92 15.19 -30.95 -5.19
C SER A 92 15.19 -32.40 -5.63
N LYS A 93 15.40 -32.64 -6.92
CA LYS A 93 15.52 -33.97 -7.51
C LYS A 93 16.97 -34.23 -7.87
N ARG A 94 17.63 -35.08 -7.08
CA ARG A 94 18.97 -35.56 -7.37
C ARG A 94 18.91 -36.91 -8.08
N THR A 95 19.63 -37.04 -9.18
CA THR A 95 19.64 -38.24 -10.01
C THR A 95 20.74 -39.17 -9.49
N SER A 96 20.37 -40.16 -8.68
CA SER A 96 21.26 -41.25 -8.26
C SER A 96 20.74 -42.60 -8.75
N GLY A 97 21.59 -43.40 -9.41
CA GLY A 97 21.24 -44.77 -9.83
C GLY A 97 20.30 -44.86 -11.04
N ALA A 98 20.07 -43.77 -11.78
CA ALA A 98 19.23 -43.77 -12.97
C ALA A 98 19.89 -44.50 -14.16
N ARG A 99 19.07 -45.17 -14.98
CA ARG A 99 19.50 -45.89 -16.20
C ARG A 99 20.19 -44.98 -17.23
N ALA A 100 19.85 -43.70 -17.24
CA ALA A 100 20.48 -42.66 -18.03
C ALA A 100 20.90 -41.51 -17.12
N LYS A 101 22.09 -40.93 -17.36
CA LYS A 101 22.55 -39.75 -16.63
C LYS A 101 21.70 -38.55 -17.04
N SER A 102 20.95 -37.99 -16.11
CA SER A 102 20.28 -36.69 -16.24
C SER A 102 20.84 -35.72 -15.22
N PRO A 103 20.88 -34.41 -15.53
CA PRO A 103 21.25 -33.41 -14.54
C PRO A 103 20.24 -33.42 -13.39
N ASP A 104 20.72 -33.04 -12.21
CA ASP A 104 19.85 -32.75 -11.08
C ASP A 104 18.92 -31.58 -11.43
N LYS A 105 17.82 -31.45 -10.69
CA LYS A 105 16.86 -30.36 -10.87
C LYS A 105 16.46 -29.80 -9.53
N GLN A 106 16.43 -28.48 -9.43
CA GLN A 106 15.97 -27.78 -8.24
C GLN A 106 14.97 -26.69 -8.62
N ILE A 107 13.93 -26.55 -7.80
CA ILE A 107 12.99 -25.43 -7.86
C ILE A 107 13.15 -24.64 -6.58
N VAL A 108 13.47 -23.36 -6.70
CA VAL A 108 13.63 -22.41 -5.60
C VAL A 108 12.59 -21.32 -5.74
N ALA A 109 11.76 -21.11 -4.72
CA ALA A 109 10.87 -19.96 -4.66
C ALA A 109 11.64 -18.75 -4.11
N ALA A 110 11.33 -17.55 -4.57
CA ALA A 110 11.90 -16.30 -4.05
C ALA A 110 10.77 -15.33 -3.67
N THR A 111 11.05 -14.41 -2.76
CA THR A 111 10.09 -13.37 -2.35
C THR A 111 10.23 -12.10 -3.19
N THR A 112 11.43 -11.81 -3.67
CA THR A 112 11.72 -10.62 -4.48
C THR A 112 12.81 -10.89 -5.50
N ALA A 113 12.68 -10.31 -6.68
CA ALA A 113 13.71 -10.29 -7.72
C ALA A 113 14.04 -8.85 -8.10
N ILE A 114 15.33 -8.54 -8.18
CA ILE A 114 15.85 -7.26 -8.68
C ILE A 114 16.50 -7.53 -10.03
N ILE A 115 15.85 -7.07 -11.10
CA ILE A 115 16.30 -7.25 -12.48
C ILE A 115 17.08 -6.01 -12.90
N GLY A 116 18.40 -6.13 -12.95
CA GLY A 116 19.31 -5.07 -13.35
C GLY A 116 20.38 -4.73 -12.33
N ALA A 117 20.48 -5.41 -11.18
CA ALA A 117 21.53 -5.19 -10.18
C ALA A 117 21.81 -6.45 -9.33
N HIS A 118 23.07 -6.60 -8.90
CA HIS A 118 23.44 -7.47 -7.79
C HIS A 118 23.43 -6.69 -6.48
N VAL A 119 22.68 -7.18 -5.49
CA VAL A 119 22.68 -6.65 -4.12
C VAL A 119 22.91 -7.76 -3.10
N SER A 120 23.39 -7.39 -1.92
CA SER A 120 23.72 -8.35 -0.86
C SER A 120 22.55 -8.65 0.09
N GLY A 121 21.51 -7.81 0.09
CA GLY A 121 20.29 -8.02 0.87
C GLY A 121 19.31 -6.85 0.81
N GLU A 122 18.20 -6.94 1.56
CA GLU A 122 17.14 -5.93 1.55
C GLU A 122 17.48 -4.64 2.33
N VAL A 123 18.47 -4.70 3.21
CA VAL A 123 18.81 -3.61 4.16
C VAL A 123 20.01 -2.78 3.73
N ASP A 124 20.74 -3.20 2.70
CA ASP A 124 21.95 -2.51 2.25
C ASP A 124 21.60 -1.23 1.47
N PRO A 125 22.17 -0.07 1.83
CA PRO A 125 21.85 1.21 1.21
C PRO A 125 22.59 1.39 -0.12
N VAL A 126 22.13 0.70 -1.16
CA VAL A 126 22.80 0.66 -2.49
C VAL A 126 22.02 1.37 -3.59
N PHE A 127 20.85 1.92 -3.27
CA PHE A 127 20.02 2.66 -4.22
C PHE A 127 20.06 4.15 -3.91
N ALA A 128 19.98 4.97 -4.94
CA ALA A 128 19.98 6.42 -4.81
C ALA A 128 18.66 7.07 -5.25
N GLY A 129 17.67 6.24 -5.60
CA GLY A 129 16.30 6.66 -5.86
C GLY A 129 15.38 5.49 -6.17
N ALA A 130 14.08 5.70 -6.00
CA ALA A 130 13.03 4.81 -6.47
C ALA A 130 12.05 5.58 -7.35
N GLU A 131 11.45 4.89 -8.29
CA GLU A 131 10.37 5.38 -9.11
C GLU A 131 9.23 4.35 -9.07
N VAL A 132 8.04 4.80 -8.71
CA VAL A 132 6.86 3.94 -8.52
C VAL A 132 5.69 4.49 -9.30
N SER A 133 4.93 3.58 -9.91
CA SER A 133 3.62 3.85 -10.48
C SER A 133 2.58 2.96 -9.81
N VAL A 134 1.47 3.56 -9.44
CA VAL A 134 0.30 2.89 -8.89
C VAL A 134 -0.92 3.19 -9.77
N GLU A 135 -1.96 2.37 -9.65
CA GLU A 135 -3.23 2.62 -10.33
C GLU A 135 -3.78 4.01 -10.02
N ASP A 136 -4.49 4.60 -10.99
CA ASP A 136 -5.14 5.91 -10.88
C ASP A 136 -4.22 7.08 -10.48
N LEU A 137 -2.90 6.90 -10.47
CA LEU A 137 -1.95 7.98 -10.12
C LEU A 137 -2.08 9.17 -11.08
N GLY A 138 -2.32 8.92 -12.37
CA GLY A 138 -2.56 9.98 -13.36
C GLY A 138 -3.89 10.72 -13.15
N LEU A 139 -4.92 10.02 -12.67
CA LEU A 139 -6.20 10.65 -12.30
C LEU A 139 -6.03 11.54 -11.06
N TRP A 140 -5.32 11.03 -10.04
CA TRP A 140 -5.02 11.79 -8.83
C TRP A 140 -4.12 13.01 -9.11
N ALA A 141 -3.12 12.85 -9.99
CA ALA A 141 -2.23 13.92 -10.41
C ALA A 141 -2.96 15.09 -11.09
N ALA A 142 -4.18 14.87 -11.61
CA ALA A 142 -4.99 15.84 -12.33
C ALA A 142 -4.24 16.61 -13.43
N SER A 143 -3.23 15.97 -14.01
CA SER A 143 -2.36 16.56 -15.01
C SER A 143 -2.04 15.53 -16.08
N SER A 144 -1.84 16.01 -17.30
CA SER A 144 -1.33 15.20 -18.40
C SER A 144 -0.53 16.10 -19.33
N VAL A 145 0.51 15.54 -19.94
CA VAL A 145 1.23 16.24 -21.01
C VAL A 145 0.40 16.32 -22.30
N PHE A 146 -0.71 15.57 -22.40
CA PHE A 146 -1.54 15.54 -23.60
C PHE A 146 -2.63 16.60 -23.58
N GLU A 147 -2.72 17.35 -24.68
CA GLU A 147 -3.81 18.26 -24.98
C GLU A 147 -4.50 17.80 -26.27
N GLY A 148 -5.80 17.57 -26.21
CA GLY A 148 -6.62 17.14 -27.33
C GLY A 148 -7.62 18.22 -27.74
N ILE A 149 -7.60 18.59 -29.01
CA ILE A 149 -8.52 19.58 -29.58
C ILE A 149 -9.25 18.92 -30.75
N LEU A 150 -10.58 19.06 -30.78
CA LEU A 150 -11.44 18.72 -31.92
C LEU A 150 -11.87 20.02 -32.60
N GLY A 151 -11.78 20.10 -33.92
CA GLY A 151 -12.23 21.26 -34.68
C GLY A 151 -13.74 21.35 -34.70
N ALA A 152 -14.27 22.49 -34.25
CA ALA A 152 -15.69 22.78 -34.26
C ALA A 152 -15.98 24.29 -34.43
N PRO A 153 -15.55 24.93 -35.54
CA PRO A 153 -15.68 26.37 -35.73
C PRO A 153 -17.14 26.88 -35.66
N ASP A 154 -18.11 26.06 -36.09
CA ASP A 154 -19.55 26.39 -36.06
C ASP A 154 -20.31 25.61 -34.96
N GLY A 155 -19.61 25.10 -33.94
CA GLY A 155 -20.18 24.24 -32.90
C GLY A 155 -20.50 22.80 -33.35
N LYS A 156 -20.20 22.45 -34.60
CA LYS A 156 -20.24 21.08 -35.13
C LYS A 156 -18.83 20.58 -35.43
N ILE A 157 -18.55 19.34 -35.06
CA ILE A 157 -17.26 18.69 -35.33
C ILE A 157 -17.04 18.63 -36.85
N ASP A 158 -15.96 19.26 -37.34
CA ASP A 158 -15.62 19.34 -38.76
C ASP A 158 -14.72 18.18 -39.24
N GLY A 159 -14.37 17.26 -38.33
CA GLY A 159 -13.52 16.11 -38.59
C GLY A 159 -12.03 16.40 -38.44
N THR A 160 -11.63 17.64 -38.15
CA THR A 160 -10.25 17.98 -37.79
C THR A 160 -10.01 17.75 -36.30
N GLY A 161 -8.77 17.42 -35.96
CA GLY A 161 -8.37 17.26 -34.57
C GLY A 161 -6.86 17.27 -34.44
N ARG A 162 -6.38 17.66 -33.27
CA ARG A 162 -4.96 17.69 -32.93
C ARG A 162 -4.76 17.14 -31.53
N ILE A 163 -3.79 16.26 -31.39
CA ILE A 163 -3.20 15.90 -30.10
C ILE A 163 -1.82 16.56 -30.06
N SER A 164 -1.55 17.34 -29.02
CA SER A 164 -0.24 17.94 -28.77
C SER A 164 0.32 17.49 -27.42
N VAL A 165 1.64 17.52 -27.32
CA VAL A 165 2.35 17.34 -26.05
C VAL A 165 2.76 18.72 -25.54
N LYS A 166 2.36 19.07 -24.33
CA LYS A 166 2.78 20.26 -23.61
C LYS A 166 3.66 19.82 -22.43
N PRO A 167 4.93 20.28 -22.36
CA PRO A 167 5.75 20.07 -21.17
C PRO A 167 5.05 20.64 -19.94
N LEU A 168 4.96 19.84 -18.88
CA LEU A 168 4.47 20.28 -17.58
C LEU A 168 5.63 20.81 -16.74
N GLU A 169 5.33 21.79 -15.89
CA GLU A 169 6.27 22.21 -14.85
C GLU A 169 6.48 21.04 -13.88
N ALA A 170 7.72 20.89 -13.41
CA ALA A 170 8.05 19.82 -12.49
C ALA A 170 7.42 20.11 -11.12
N GLN A 171 6.54 19.23 -10.67
CA GLN A 171 6.01 19.25 -9.31
C GLN A 171 6.95 18.45 -8.42
N SER A 172 7.59 19.10 -7.46
CA SER A 172 8.45 18.44 -6.48
C SER A 172 8.38 19.08 -5.11
N VAL A 173 8.66 18.27 -4.08
CA VAL A 173 8.68 18.70 -2.69
C VAL A 173 9.72 17.89 -1.91
N VAL A 174 10.40 18.53 -0.96
CA VAL A 174 11.38 17.88 -0.09
C VAL A 174 10.76 17.67 1.29
N VAL A 175 10.83 16.43 1.78
CA VAL A 175 10.36 16.02 3.11
C VAL A 175 11.51 15.27 3.78
N GLU A 176 11.98 15.74 4.94
CA GLU A 176 13.06 15.09 5.71
C GLU A 176 14.28 14.69 4.83
N ASP A 177 14.80 15.63 4.03
CA ASP A 177 15.92 15.41 3.09
C ASP A 177 15.66 14.39 1.97
N THR A 178 14.40 14.07 1.71
CA THR A 178 13.97 13.23 0.58
C THR A 178 13.14 14.04 -0.40
N GLU A 179 13.59 14.13 -1.66
CA GLU A 179 12.84 14.77 -2.73
C GLU A 179 11.79 13.78 -3.28
N TYR A 180 10.53 14.22 -3.32
CA TYR A 180 9.44 13.57 -4.05
C TYR A 180 9.12 14.40 -5.28
N ARG A 181 9.07 13.76 -6.45
CA ARG A 181 8.78 14.42 -7.72
C ARG A 181 7.72 13.66 -8.50
N LEU A 182 6.69 14.37 -8.95
CA LEU A 182 5.73 13.83 -9.89
C LEU A 182 6.32 13.87 -11.31
N VAL A 183 6.32 12.73 -12.00
CA VAL A 183 7.00 12.56 -13.29
C VAL A 183 6.01 12.08 -14.35
N HIS A 184 6.00 12.77 -15.50
CA HIS A 184 5.30 12.35 -16.71
C HIS A 184 6.29 11.75 -17.71
N THR A 185 6.16 10.46 -17.97
CA THR A 185 6.91 9.75 -19.02
C THR A 185 5.98 9.46 -20.19
N HIS A 186 6.25 10.08 -21.33
CA HIS A 186 5.38 9.95 -22.50
C HIS A 186 6.11 9.43 -23.74
N THR A 187 5.34 8.82 -24.65
CA THR A 187 5.81 8.44 -25.99
C THR A 187 5.45 9.52 -27.00
N LEU A 188 6.36 9.74 -27.96
CA LEU A 188 6.08 10.60 -29.11
C LEU A 188 5.05 9.94 -30.04
N PRO A 189 4.37 10.73 -30.89
CA PRO A 189 3.41 10.20 -31.86
C PRO A 189 4.01 9.06 -32.69
N HIS A 190 3.39 7.89 -32.60
CA HIS A 190 3.75 6.71 -33.38
C HIS A 190 2.56 6.26 -34.22
N PHE A 191 2.77 6.09 -35.53
CA PHE A 191 1.74 5.62 -36.45
C PHE A 191 2.00 4.15 -36.82
N ASP A 192 1.14 3.26 -36.34
CA ASP A 192 1.12 1.84 -36.72
C ASP A 192 0.27 1.70 -37.99
N GLN A 193 0.95 1.68 -39.14
CA GLN A 193 0.32 1.52 -40.45
C GLN A 193 0.13 0.03 -40.76
N ARG A 194 -1.13 -0.40 -40.89
CA ARG A 194 -1.51 -1.77 -41.25
C ARG A 194 -2.39 -1.77 -42.50
N LYS A 195 -2.51 -2.92 -43.16
CA LYS A 195 -3.32 -3.07 -44.39
C LYS A 195 -4.78 -2.63 -44.22
N GLY A 196 -5.35 -2.80 -43.03
CA GLY A 196 -6.75 -2.45 -42.73
C GLY A 196 -6.95 -1.06 -42.15
N GLY A 197 -5.89 -0.29 -41.91
CA GLY A 197 -5.99 1.04 -41.31
C GLY A 197 -4.71 1.50 -40.64
N THR A 198 -4.66 2.79 -40.31
CA THR A 198 -3.55 3.40 -39.56
C THR A 198 -4.03 3.75 -38.16
N VAL A 199 -3.27 3.35 -37.13
CA VAL A 199 -3.55 3.70 -35.73
C VAL A 199 -2.45 4.62 -35.22
N GLY A 200 -2.80 5.83 -34.80
CA GLY A 200 -1.91 6.72 -34.04
C GLY A 200 -1.90 6.32 -32.56
N ARG A 201 -0.71 6.21 -31.98
CA ARG A 201 -0.52 5.87 -30.56
C ARG A 201 0.40 6.89 -29.89
N MET A 202 -0.05 7.35 -28.73
CA MET A 202 0.70 8.15 -27.77
C MET A 202 0.30 7.65 -26.38
N LYS A 203 1.25 7.62 -25.45
CA LYS A 203 1.02 7.20 -24.08
C LYS A 203 1.68 8.20 -23.14
N ASP A 204 0.97 8.61 -22.10
CA ASP A 204 1.50 9.35 -20.96
C ASP A 204 1.41 8.42 -19.74
N THR A 205 2.48 8.35 -18.96
CA THR A 205 2.57 7.52 -17.75
C THR A 205 3.04 8.39 -16.62
N VAL A 206 2.24 8.45 -15.55
CA VAL A 206 2.57 9.20 -14.35
C VAL A 206 3.24 8.27 -13.35
N SER A 207 4.31 8.75 -12.71
CA SER A 207 5.03 8.06 -11.64
C SER A 207 5.46 9.07 -10.56
N ILE A 208 5.73 8.58 -9.36
CA ILE A 208 6.40 9.36 -8.32
C ILE A 208 7.84 8.86 -8.23
N ARG A 209 8.79 9.78 -8.43
CA ARG A 209 10.21 9.56 -8.17
C ARG A 209 10.55 10.07 -6.79
N VAL A 210 11.28 9.24 -6.04
CA VAL A 210 11.75 9.52 -4.68
C VAL A 210 13.26 9.45 -4.68
N THR A 211 13.90 10.54 -4.26
CA THR A 211 15.35 10.71 -4.26
C THR A 211 15.79 11.16 -2.86
N PRO A 212 16.19 10.22 -1.99
CA PRO A 212 16.75 10.57 -0.68
C PRO A 212 18.11 11.25 -0.82
N GLY A 213 18.47 12.11 0.13
CA GLY A 213 19.78 12.79 0.18
C GLY A 213 20.94 11.79 0.29
N ASP A 214 20.73 10.70 1.04
CA ASP A 214 21.65 9.56 1.14
C ASP A 214 21.11 8.32 0.44
N SER A 215 22.00 7.35 0.16
CA SER A 215 21.59 6.06 -0.42
C SER A 215 20.66 5.30 0.54
N PHE A 216 19.65 4.62 0.00
CA PHE A 216 18.67 3.83 0.76
C PHE A 216 18.56 2.38 0.28
N SER A 217 17.92 1.56 1.11
CA SER A 217 17.82 0.12 0.92
C SER A 217 16.57 -0.29 0.14
N LEU A 218 16.53 -1.55 -0.36
CA LEU A 218 15.33 -2.10 -1.00
C LEU A 218 14.12 -2.04 -0.04
N ARG A 219 14.32 -2.33 1.24
CA ARG A 219 13.26 -2.24 2.25
C ARG A 219 12.68 -0.82 2.34
N ALA A 220 13.53 0.21 2.31
CA ALA A 220 13.08 1.60 2.32
C ALA A 220 12.33 1.96 1.02
N ALA A 221 12.77 1.45 -0.13
CA ALA A 221 12.08 1.64 -1.40
C ALA A 221 10.70 0.96 -1.43
N LEU A 222 10.57 -0.25 -0.89
CA LEU A 222 9.27 -0.93 -0.76
C LEU A 222 8.32 -0.18 0.20
N GLN A 223 8.85 0.36 1.30
CA GLN A 223 8.08 1.22 2.20
C GLN A 223 7.59 2.50 1.51
N THR A 224 8.43 3.08 0.64
CA THR A 224 8.08 4.25 -0.17
C THR A 224 6.97 3.91 -1.17
N ALA A 225 7.06 2.75 -1.84
CA ALA A 225 6.01 2.28 -2.75
C ALA A 225 4.68 2.09 -2.01
N SER A 226 4.70 1.50 -0.81
CA SER A 226 3.52 1.37 0.05
C SER A 226 2.96 2.73 0.50
N LEU A 227 3.81 3.71 0.82
CA LEU A 227 3.37 5.06 1.19
C LEU A 227 2.62 5.74 0.04
N VAL A 228 3.12 5.62 -1.19
CA VAL A 228 2.45 6.13 -2.40
C VAL A 228 1.15 5.35 -2.65
N GLN A 229 1.19 4.03 -2.59
CA GLN A 229 0.02 3.17 -2.76
C GLN A 229 -1.10 3.57 -1.81
N ASP A 230 -0.79 3.72 -0.52
CA ASP A 230 -1.77 4.06 0.51
C ASP A 230 -2.36 5.46 0.30
N LEU A 231 -1.56 6.43 -0.17
CA LEU A 231 -2.05 7.77 -0.51
C LEU A 231 -3.08 7.71 -1.63
N ILE A 232 -2.76 6.99 -2.70
CA ILE A 232 -3.65 6.91 -3.87
C ILE A 232 -4.89 6.06 -3.55
N SER A 233 -4.74 4.98 -2.78
CA SER A 233 -5.87 4.21 -2.25
C SER A 233 -6.81 5.06 -1.40
N LEU A 234 -6.26 5.92 -0.54
CA LEU A 234 -7.05 6.89 0.23
C LEU A 234 -7.74 7.90 -0.69
N ALA A 235 -6.98 8.54 -1.59
CA ALA A 235 -7.47 9.61 -2.45
C ALA A 235 -8.57 9.16 -3.41
N THR A 236 -8.47 7.94 -3.94
CA THR A 236 -9.43 7.35 -4.89
C THR A 236 -10.53 6.53 -4.21
N HIS A 237 -10.50 6.41 -2.89
CA HIS A 237 -11.41 5.57 -2.10
C HIS A 237 -11.45 4.11 -2.59
N ARG A 238 -10.31 3.55 -3.02
CA ARG A 238 -10.21 2.21 -3.60
C ARG A 238 -8.94 1.50 -3.15
N ALA A 239 -8.85 0.21 -3.46
CA ALA A 239 -7.64 -0.57 -3.32
C ALA A 239 -6.74 -0.34 -4.54
N ALA A 240 -5.97 0.74 -4.56
CA ALA A 240 -5.04 1.01 -5.66
C ALA A 240 -3.87 0.03 -5.59
N GLY A 241 -3.58 -0.64 -6.69
CA GLY A 241 -2.47 -1.58 -6.80
C GLY A 241 -1.18 -0.94 -7.31
N VAL A 242 -0.04 -1.53 -6.93
CA VAL A 242 1.26 -1.12 -7.51
C VAL A 242 1.39 -1.72 -8.91
N ILE A 243 1.66 -0.89 -9.91
CA ILE A 243 1.85 -1.32 -11.29
C ILE A 243 3.31 -1.74 -11.52
N TRP A 244 4.26 -0.92 -11.08
CA TRP A 244 5.69 -1.22 -11.17
C TRP A 244 6.49 -0.42 -10.15
N LEU A 245 7.66 -0.97 -9.79
CA LEU A 245 8.67 -0.33 -8.95
C LEU A 245 10.04 -0.48 -9.63
N ARG A 246 10.77 0.63 -9.75
CA ARG A 246 12.09 0.69 -10.35
C ARG A 246 13.04 1.47 -9.44
N LEU A 247 14.28 1.00 -9.35
CA LEU A 247 15.31 1.57 -8.51
C LEU A 247 16.45 2.15 -9.36
N GLU A 248 17.10 3.18 -8.85
CA GLU A 248 18.32 3.74 -9.41
C GLU A 248 19.51 3.31 -8.54
N VAL A 249 20.48 2.60 -9.12
CA VAL A 249 21.63 2.04 -8.40
C VAL A 249 22.64 3.15 -8.10
N ALA A 250 23.00 3.31 -6.83
CA ALA A 250 23.98 4.30 -6.37
C ALA A 250 25.37 4.05 -6.98
N GLY A 251 26.18 5.10 -7.11
CA GLY A 251 27.57 4.97 -7.59
C GLY A 251 27.72 4.55 -9.07
N THR A 252 26.63 4.43 -9.82
CA THR A 252 26.64 4.13 -11.28
C THR A 252 26.59 5.38 -12.14
N GLU A 253 26.84 6.55 -11.54
CA GLU A 253 26.95 7.81 -12.25
C GLU A 253 28.14 7.75 -13.21
N SER A 254 27.91 8.17 -14.43
CA SER A 254 28.95 8.24 -15.45
C SER A 254 28.75 9.50 -16.27
N LEU A 255 29.81 10.02 -16.85
CA LEU A 255 29.73 11.14 -17.77
C LEU A 255 29.92 10.62 -19.20
N LEU A 256 29.07 11.08 -20.11
CA LEU A 256 29.33 10.95 -21.54
C LEU A 256 30.63 11.71 -21.89
N PRO A 257 31.31 11.36 -22.99
CA PRO A 257 32.49 12.09 -23.46
C PRO A 257 32.27 13.59 -23.69
N ASN A 258 31.01 14.02 -23.83
CA ASN A 258 30.60 15.42 -23.97
C ASN A 258 30.26 16.11 -22.63
N GLY A 259 30.60 15.50 -21.49
CA GLY A 259 30.37 16.05 -20.15
C GLY A 259 28.93 15.96 -19.63
N ARG A 260 28.00 15.34 -20.38
CA ARG A 260 26.63 15.14 -19.91
C ARG A 260 26.53 13.92 -18.99
N PRO A 261 25.84 13.99 -17.85
CA PRO A 261 25.63 12.83 -16.99
C PRO A 261 24.81 11.76 -17.73
N LEU A 262 25.29 10.53 -17.70
CA LEU A 262 24.53 9.34 -18.04
C LEU A 262 23.52 9.07 -16.93
N PRO A 263 22.29 8.65 -17.27
CA PRO A 263 21.34 8.21 -16.27
C PRO A 263 21.93 7.04 -15.48
N ARG A 264 21.69 7.04 -14.17
CA ARG A 264 22.07 5.93 -13.28
C ARG A 264 21.50 4.62 -13.83
N ARG A 265 22.22 3.52 -13.59
CA ARG A 265 21.74 2.19 -13.93
C ARG A 265 20.43 1.93 -13.19
N ARG A 266 19.41 1.45 -13.91
CA ARG A 266 18.09 1.17 -13.35
C ARG A 266 17.89 -0.32 -13.15
N ALA A 267 17.21 -0.68 -12.07
CA ALA A 267 16.82 -2.05 -11.77
C ALA A 267 15.32 -2.13 -11.52
N ASP A 268 14.63 -3.06 -12.19
CA ASP A 268 13.21 -3.32 -11.98
C ASP A 268 13.03 -4.29 -10.81
N VAL A 269 12.00 -4.07 -9.99
CA VAL A 269 11.71 -4.91 -8.81
C VAL A 269 10.44 -5.72 -9.07
N LEU A 270 10.56 -7.04 -8.97
CA LEU A 270 9.42 -7.97 -9.00
C LEU A 270 9.21 -8.52 -7.60
N TYR A 271 8.01 -8.35 -7.07
CA TYR A 271 7.60 -8.78 -5.73
C TYR A 271 6.07 -8.89 -5.69
N SER A 272 5.52 -9.43 -4.61
CA SER A 272 4.08 -9.47 -4.39
C SER A 272 3.64 -8.27 -3.53
N PRO A 273 3.05 -7.20 -4.12
CA PRO A 273 2.54 -6.06 -3.36
C PRO A 273 1.27 -6.44 -2.57
N VAL A 274 0.87 -5.58 -1.63
CA VAL A 274 -0.39 -5.75 -0.86
C VAL A 274 -1.62 -5.79 -1.80
N ALA A 275 -1.58 -4.98 -2.85
CA ALA A 275 -2.51 -5.06 -3.97
C ALA A 275 -1.73 -4.91 -5.27
N LEU A 276 -1.99 -5.83 -6.19
CA LEU A 276 -1.40 -5.84 -7.53
C LEU A 276 -2.21 -4.90 -8.43
N GLY A 277 -1.54 -3.99 -9.14
CA GLY A 277 -2.20 -3.07 -10.05
C GLY A 277 -2.36 -3.65 -11.45
N GLU A 278 -3.54 -3.50 -12.03
CA GLU A 278 -3.86 -3.88 -13.41
C GLU A 278 -3.60 -2.68 -14.35
N HIS A 279 -2.50 -2.73 -15.09
CA HIS A 279 -2.00 -1.55 -15.80
C HIS A 279 -2.85 -1.09 -17.00
N ASP A 280 -3.64 -2.01 -17.56
CA ASP A 280 -4.51 -1.79 -18.71
C ASP A 280 -6.00 -1.73 -18.31
N ALA A 281 -6.30 -1.76 -17.00
CA ALA A 281 -7.66 -1.60 -16.50
C ALA A 281 -8.20 -0.19 -16.80
N LYS A 282 -9.53 -0.06 -16.84
CA LYS A 282 -10.18 1.24 -17.00
C LYS A 282 -9.97 2.06 -15.74
N GLY A 283 -9.48 3.29 -15.91
CA GLY A 283 -9.33 4.25 -14.82
C GLY A 283 -10.66 4.58 -14.14
N VAL A 284 -10.56 5.04 -12.90
CA VAL A 284 -11.72 5.35 -12.05
C VAL A 284 -12.49 6.56 -12.56
N GLU A 285 -13.81 6.55 -12.36
CA GLU A 285 -14.66 7.70 -12.66
C GLU A 285 -14.36 8.86 -11.70
N HIS A 286 -14.16 10.08 -12.22
CA HIS A 286 -13.79 11.27 -11.44
C HIS A 286 -14.66 11.52 -10.19
N HIS A 287 -15.97 11.26 -10.26
CA HIS A 287 -16.90 11.47 -9.14
C HIS A 287 -16.76 10.44 -8.00
N ARG A 288 -15.90 9.43 -8.16
CA ARG A 288 -15.58 8.42 -7.16
C ARG A 288 -14.25 8.69 -6.44
N VAL A 289 -13.60 9.81 -6.75
CA VAL A 289 -12.32 10.20 -6.14
C VAL A 289 -12.60 11.23 -5.03
N PHE A 290 -12.01 11.03 -3.85
CA PHE A 290 -12.09 11.98 -2.76
C PHE A 290 -11.37 13.28 -3.08
N PHE A 291 -10.13 13.20 -3.58
CA PHE A 291 -9.38 14.39 -3.95
C PHE A 291 -8.33 14.08 -5.02
N THR A 292 -7.96 15.12 -5.75
CA THR A 292 -6.86 15.15 -6.72
C THR A 292 -5.96 16.35 -6.42
N CYS A 293 -4.83 16.47 -7.13
CA CYS A 293 -3.93 17.61 -7.05
C CYS A 293 -4.60 18.95 -7.43
N ASP A 294 -5.75 18.95 -8.13
CA ASP A 294 -6.53 20.17 -8.37
C ASP A 294 -7.15 20.72 -7.08
N SER A 295 -7.60 19.83 -6.19
CA SER A 295 -8.26 20.19 -4.94
C SER A 295 -7.31 20.31 -3.75
N LEU A 296 -6.18 19.61 -3.81
CA LEU A 296 -5.15 19.62 -2.78
C LEU A 296 -3.77 19.39 -3.45
N PRO A 297 -2.99 20.46 -3.70
CA PRO A 297 -1.78 20.40 -4.52
C PRO A 297 -0.76 19.37 -4.04
N PHE A 298 0.04 18.84 -4.97
CA PHE A 298 1.08 17.82 -4.73
C PHE A 298 2.04 18.26 -3.60
N GLU A 299 2.49 19.50 -3.66
CA GLU A 299 3.45 20.11 -2.74
C GLU A 299 2.86 20.31 -1.33
N GLU A 300 1.54 20.34 -1.20
CA GLU A 300 0.85 20.44 0.09
C GLU A 300 0.52 19.07 0.68
N VAL A 301 0.00 18.15 -0.14
CA VAL A 301 -0.48 16.85 0.35
C VAL A 301 0.64 15.89 0.69
N LEU A 302 1.73 15.85 -0.08
CA LEU A 302 2.80 14.88 0.16
C LEU A 302 3.46 15.06 1.54
N PRO A 303 3.89 16.27 1.94
CA PRO A 303 4.48 16.47 3.27
C PRO A 303 3.52 16.09 4.40
N ARG A 304 2.27 16.54 4.31
CA ARG A 304 1.23 16.22 5.30
C ARG A 304 0.95 14.72 5.36
N TRP A 305 0.99 14.04 4.22
CA TRP A 305 0.81 12.60 4.16
C TRP A 305 1.99 11.84 4.74
N CYS A 306 3.24 12.22 4.47
CA CYS A 306 4.40 11.57 5.08
C CYS A 306 4.34 11.63 6.62
N GLU A 307 4.01 12.80 7.17
CA GLU A 307 3.82 12.99 8.60
C GLU A 307 2.63 12.15 9.14
N THR A 308 1.48 12.27 8.48
CA THR A 308 0.23 11.62 8.90
C THR A 308 0.30 10.10 8.79
N HIS A 309 0.87 9.56 7.71
CA HIS A 309 1.07 8.13 7.51
C HIS A 309 1.96 7.54 8.59
N GLY A 310 3.07 8.21 8.93
CA GLY A 310 3.95 7.78 10.02
C GLY A 310 3.23 7.72 11.36
N ARG A 311 2.47 8.78 11.70
CA ARG A 311 1.75 8.92 12.97
C ARG A 311 0.52 8.01 13.08
N LEU A 312 -0.24 7.85 12.00
CA LEU A 312 -1.54 7.17 11.98
C LEU A 312 -1.51 5.79 11.31
N ARG A 313 -0.32 5.29 10.94
CA ARG A 313 -0.10 4.03 10.19
C ARG A 313 -1.00 2.89 10.64
N ALA A 314 -1.10 2.64 11.95
CA ALA A 314 -1.87 1.52 12.46
C ALA A 314 -3.36 1.62 12.11
N ALA A 315 -3.97 2.81 12.26
CA ALA A 315 -5.37 3.03 11.91
C ALA A 315 -5.57 3.01 10.38
N THR A 316 -4.67 3.64 9.63
CA THR A 316 -4.70 3.65 8.16
C THR A 316 -4.62 2.23 7.61
N ASN A 317 -3.68 1.41 8.09
CA ASN A 317 -3.52 0.02 7.65
C ASN A 317 -4.75 -0.84 7.95
N MET A 318 -5.41 -0.63 9.09
CA MET A 318 -6.65 -1.35 9.43
C MET A 318 -7.78 -1.00 8.45
N ILE A 319 -7.99 0.30 8.16
CA ILE A 319 -9.03 0.73 7.23
C ILE A 319 -8.71 0.33 5.79
N LEU A 320 -7.48 0.51 5.33
CA LEU A 320 -7.08 0.08 3.99
C LEU A 320 -7.13 -1.45 3.86
N GLY A 321 -6.82 -2.19 4.92
CA GLY A 321 -7.01 -3.64 4.98
C GLY A 321 -8.45 -4.07 4.72
N LEU A 322 -9.45 -3.35 5.27
CA LEU A 322 -10.87 -3.60 4.97
C LEU A 322 -11.22 -3.36 3.49
N ARG A 323 -10.44 -2.55 2.76
CA ARG A 323 -10.63 -2.35 1.32
C ARG A 323 -9.92 -3.38 0.47
N TYR A 324 -8.67 -3.71 0.82
CA TYR A 324 -7.88 -4.68 0.07
C TYR A 324 -8.44 -6.09 0.18
N ALA A 325 -8.87 -6.49 1.39
CA ALA A 325 -9.39 -7.82 1.66
C ALA A 325 -10.38 -7.80 2.83
N PRO A 326 -11.65 -7.37 2.62
CA PRO A 326 -12.66 -7.40 3.67
C PRO A 326 -12.86 -8.84 4.18
N ALA A 327 -13.08 -8.99 5.49
CA ALA A 327 -13.38 -10.28 6.06
C ALA A 327 -14.77 -10.75 5.60
N ARG A 328 -14.92 -12.07 5.48
CA ARG A 328 -16.20 -12.71 5.11
C ARG A 328 -17.30 -12.51 6.16
N PHE A 329 -16.90 -12.32 7.42
CA PHE A 329 -17.80 -12.15 8.56
C PHE A 329 -17.80 -10.68 8.99
N VAL A 330 -18.99 -10.12 9.19
CA VAL A 330 -19.19 -8.70 9.52
C VAL A 330 -18.61 -8.36 10.90
N GLU A 331 -18.57 -9.33 11.81
CA GLU A 331 -17.99 -9.24 13.15
C GLU A 331 -16.49 -8.91 13.10
N ASN A 332 -15.75 -9.52 12.17
CA ASN A 332 -14.33 -9.22 11.98
C ASN A 332 -14.14 -7.81 11.39
N ASN A 333 -15.04 -7.40 10.49
CA ASN A 333 -15.03 -6.05 9.94
C ASN A 333 -15.37 -5.02 11.03
N LEU A 334 -16.28 -5.35 11.96
CA LEU A 334 -16.63 -4.54 13.13
C LEU A 334 -15.42 -4.35 14.05
N LEU A 335 -14.73 -5.43 14.44
CA LEU A 335 -13.52 -5.33 15.27
C LEU A 335 -12.44 -4.47 14.61
N THR A 336 -12.29 -4.60 13.29
CA THR A 336 -11.30 -3.83 12.54
C THR A 336 -11.68 -2.35 12.45
N ALA A 337 -12.92 -2.02 12.10
CA ALA A 337 -13.38 -0.63 11.96
C ALA A 337 -13.38 0.11 13.31
N VAL A 338 -13.91 -0.53 14.36
CA VAL A 338 -13.95 0.06 15.71
C VAL A 338 -12.54 0.13 16.31
N GLY A 339 -11.71 -0.90 16.09
CA GLY A 339 -10.30 -0.88 16.47
C GLY A 339 -9.53 0.24 15.78
N ALA A 340 -9.77 0.46 14.49
CA ALA A 340 -9.17 1.56 13.75
C ALA A 340 -9.57 2.93 14.32
N ALA A 341 -10.84 3.14 14.66
CA ALA A 341 -11.31 4.37 15.32
C ALA A 341 -10.63 4.57 16.69
N GLU A 342 -10.55 3.52 17.49
CA GLU A 342 -9.92 3.58 18.82
C GLU A 342 -8.43 3.91 18.73
N VAL A 343 -7.70 3.28 17.80
CA VAL A 343 -6.28 3.52 17.55
C VAL A 343 -6.05 4.90 16.94
N LEU A 344 -6.91 5.34 16.01
CA LEU A 344 -6.86 6.66 15.40
C LEU A 344 -6.94 7.74 16.47
N HIS A 345 -7.95 7.70 17.34
CA HIS A 345 -8.14 8.68 18.41
C HIS A 345 -6.89 8.83 19.29
N ARG A 346 -6.30 7.71 19.72
CA ARG A 346 -5.08 7.70 20.54
C ARG A 346 -3.90 8.34 19.81
N ASN A 347 -3.73 8.02 18.52
CA ASN A 347 -2.60 8.51 17.73
C ASN A 347 -2.76 9.97 17.28
N LEU A 348 -3.99 10.46 17.19
CA LEU A 348 -4.29 11.89 17.02
C LEU A 348 -3.91 12.72 18.25
N ARG A 349 -3.67 12.08 19.40
CA ARG A 349 -3.33 12.72 20.69
C ARG A 349 -4.36 13.74 21.14
N ILE A 350 -5.62 13.42 20.91
CA ILE A 350 -6.78 14.22 21.29
C ILE A 350 -7.46 13.66 22.54
N ASP A 351 -6.77 12.78 23.26
CA ASP A 351 -7.22 12.19 24.52
C ASP A 351 -7.30 13.27 25.61
N GLU A 352 -8.44 13.96 25.68
CA GLU A 352 -8.82 14.72 26.86
C GLU A 352 -9.25 13.76 27.95
N LYS A 353 -8.59 13.84 29.12
CA LYS A 353 -8.97 13.00 30.25
C LYS A 353 -10.33 13.46 30.77
N PRO A 354 -11.28 12.54 31.05
CA PRO A 354 -12.60 12.90 31.55
C PRO A 354 -12.57 13.79 32.79
N PHE A 355 -11.58 13.57 33.66
CA PHE A 355 -11.39 14.36 34.88
C PHE A 355 -9.98 14.97 34.97
N PRO A 356 -9.83 16.18 35.53
CA PRO A 356 -8.53 16.72 35.92
C PRO A 356 -7.75 15.75 36.81
N LYS A 357 -6.43 15.70 36.66
CA LYS A 357 -5.57 14.73 37.36
C LYS A 357 -5.73 14.79 38.89
N ALA A 358 -5.83 15.99 39.46
CA ALA A 358 -5.96 16.18 40.90
C ALA A 358 -7.33 15.70 41.42
N GLU A 359 -8.40 16.04 40.70
CA GLU A 359 -9.77 15.62 41.04
C GLU A 359 -9.92 14.10 40.94
N PHE A 360 -9.43 13.50 39.85
CA PHE A 360 -9.46 12.05 39.69
C PHE A 360 -8.66 11.33 40.77
N ALA A 361 -7.49 11.86 41.16
CA ALA A 361 -6.69 11.27 42.22
C ALA A 361 -7.45 11.30 43.56
N ALA A 362 -8.05 12.43 43.92
CA ALA A 362 -8.85 12.55 45.14
C ALA A 362 -10.05 11.60 45.13
N MET A 363 -10.79 11.53 44.01
CA MET A 363 -11.93 10.62 43.84
C MET A 363 -11.49 9.15 43.94
N ARG A 364 -10.39 8.77 43.29
CA ARG A 364 -9.87 7.40 43.30
C ARG A 364 -9.43 6.96 44.69
N GLU A 365 -8.73 7.81 45.44
CA GLU A 365 -8.34 7.50 46.81
C GLU A 365 -9.57 7.36 47.72
N ALA A 366 -10.56 8.24 47.58
CA ALA A 366 -11.82 8.15 48.32
C ALA A 366 -12.57 6.83 48.04
N MET A 367 -12.62 6.39 46.79
CA MET A 367 -13.21 5.11 46.40
C MET A 367 -12.43 3.92 46.98
N LEU A 368 -11.10 3.92 46.87
CA LEU A 368 -10.25 2.82 47.35
C LEU A 368 -10.25 2.68 48.88
N ALA A 369 -10.43 3.77 49.61
CA ALA A 369 -10.56 3.75 51.06
C ALA A 369 -11.77 2.91 51.55
N GLN A 370 -12.83 2.79 50.73
CA GLN A 370 -14.02 1.98 51.04
C GLN A 370 -13.86 0.50 50.68
N VAL A 371 -12.81 0.14 49.93
CA VAL A 371 -12.57 -1.24 49.49
C VAL A 371 -11.73 -1.97 50.55
N PRO A 372 -12.13 -3.18 50.99
CA PRO A 372 -11.31 -4.03 51.86
C PRO A 372 -9.92 -4.28 51.29
N ASP A 373 -8.91 -4.31 52.16
CA ASP A 373 -7.48 -4.41 51.79
C ASP A 373 -7.21 -5.55 50.79
N GLU A 374 -7.83 -6.72 51.00
CA GLU A 374 -7.71 -7.91 50.15
C GLU A 374 -8.18 -7.74 48.70
N HIS A 375 -8.96 -6.71 48.40
CA HIS A 375 -9.50 -6.45 47.05
C HIS A 375 -8.98 -5.13 46.45
N ARG A 376 -8.27 -4.30 47.22
CA ARG A 376 -7.84 -2.96 46.78
C ARG A 376 -7.03 -2.99 45.49
N ASP A 377 -6.11 -3.93 45.32
CA ASP A 377 -5.27 -4.01 44.12
C ASP A 377 -6.09 -4.29 42.85
N ARG A 378 -7.14 -5.11 42.94
CA ARG A 378 -8.04 -5.39 41.81
C ARG A 378 -8.80 -4.13 41.38
N PHE A 379 -9.37 -3.39 42.33
CA PHE A 379 -10.11 -2.16 42.02
C PHE A 379 -9.19 -1.02 41.59
N LYS A 380 -7.98 -0.94 42.16
CA LYS A 380 -6.96 0.03 41.77
C LYS A 380 -6.59 -0.08 40.29
N GLY A 381 -6.57 -1.29 39.73
CA GLY A 381 -6.32 -1.55 38.31
C GLY A 381 -7.54 -1.31 37.39
N ALA A 382 -8.76 -1.39 37.95
CA ALA A 382 -10.02 -1.20 37.21
C ALA A 382 -10.43 0.27 37.07
N ILE A 383 -10.15 1.11 38.08
CA ILE A 383 -10.50 2.54 38.07
C ILE A 383 -9.45 3.32 37.29
N ARG A 384 -9.78 3.74 36.06
CA ARG A 384 -8.91 4.49 35.16
C ARG A 384 -9.53 5.83 34.76
N ASN A 385 -8.70 6.79 34.42
CA ASN A 385 -9.10 8.11 33.91
C ASN A 385 -8.80 8.21 32.41
N ASP A 386 -9.26 7.20 31.68
CA ASP A 386 -9.08 7.11 30.23
C ASP A 386 -10.46 7.30 29.58
N PRO A 387 -10.54 7.98 28.43
CA PRO A 387 -11.79 8.12 27.69
C PRO A 387 -12.34 6.74 27.30
N THR A 388 -13.65 6.59 27.41
CA THR A 388 -14.35 5.37 26.97
C THR A 388 -14.37 5.27 25.44
N LEU A 389 -14.68 4.10 24.88
CA LEU A 389 -14.87 3.96 23.44
C LEU A 389 -15.94 4.95 22.92
N ARG A 390 -17.02 5.15 23.67
CA ARG A 390 -18.07 6.10 23.31
C ARG A 390 -17.52 7.52 23.23
N ASP A 391 -16.76 7.96 24.24
CA ASP A 391 -16.16 9.30 24.27
C ASP A 391 -15.24 9.53 23.06
N ARG A 392 -14.44 8.50 22.70
CA ARG A 392 -13.56 8.55 21.53
C ARG A 392 -14.33 8.70 20.22
N LEU A 393 -15.44 7.97 20.05
CA LEU A 393 -16.27 8.08 18.85
C LEU A 393 -16.90 9.47 18.72
N HIS A 394 -17.33 10.07 19.84
CA HIS A 394 -17.79 11.47 19.85
C HIS A 394 -16.67 12.44 19.48
N ALA A 395 -15.50 12.31 20.08
CA ALA A 395 -14.37 13.19 19.78
C ALA A 395 -13.93 13.10 18.31
N LEU A 396 -14.04 11.92 17.68
CA LEU A 396 -13.75 11.76 16.25
C LEU A 396 -14.81 12.39 15.34
N SER A 397 -16.08 12.46 15.75
CA SER A 397 -17.12 13.08 14.92
C SER A 397 -17.06 14.61 14.94
N THR A 398 -16.43 15.21 15.94
CA THR A 398 -16.35 16.68 16.07
C THR A 398 -15.20 17.31 15.28
N ARG A 399 -14.28 16.54 14.70
CA ARG A 399 -13.08 17.07 14.02
C ARG A 399 -13.31 17.44 12.55
N PRO A 400 -13.86 16.54 11.71
CA PRO A 400 -14.09 16.87 10.31
C PRO A 400 -15.16 17.96 10.18
N ASP A 401 -15.39 18.43 8.95
CA ASP A 401 -16.44 19.41 8.69
C ASP A 401 -17.80 18.93 9.22
N GLN A 402 -18.47 19.76 10.02
CA GLN A 402 -19.66 19.34 10.76
C GLN A 402 -20.86 19.10 9.85
N GLU A 403 -20.95 19.77 8.70
CA GLU A 403 -21.98 19.44 7.70
C GLU A 403 -21.70 18.11 7.03
N ALA A 404 -20.44 17.79 6.74
CA ALA A 404 -20.05 16.50 6.19
C ALA A 404 -20.34 15.35 7.18
N ILE A 405 -20.08 15.56 8.47
CA ILE A 405 -20.38 14.58 9.53
C ILE A 405 -21.88 14.37 9.71
N ALA A 406 -22.67 15.44 9.75
CA ALA A 406 -24.13 15.32 9.88
C ALA A 406 -24.76 14.52 8.72
N GLN A 407 -24.12 14.53 7.54
CA GLN A 407 -24.54 13.73 6.39
C GLN A 407 -24.05 12.28 6.41
N LEU A 408 -23.12 11.90 7.28
CA LEU A 408 -22.71 10.49 7.42
C LEU A 408 -23.29 9.85 8.68
N VAL A 409 -23.44 10.63 9.74
CA VAL A 409 -23.85 10.19 11.06
C VAL A 409 -25.03 11.05 11.51
N PRO A 410 -26.27 10.69 11.14
CA PRO A 410 -27.44 11.52 11.44
C PRO A 410 -27.67 11.69 12.95
N ASP A 411 -27.38 10.65 13.73
CA ASP A 411 -27.43 10.67 15.20
C ASP A 411 -26.11 10.11 15.76
N VAL A 412 -25.15 11.01 16.00
CA VAL A 412 -23.82 10.69 16.55
C VAL A 412 -23.93 9.93 17.87
N ASP A 413 -24.88 10.34 18.70
CA ASP A 413 -25.07 9.81 20.04
C ASP A 413 -25.58 8.37 20.01
N HIS A 414 -26.55 8.10 19.15
CA HIS A 414 -27.07 6.76 18.93
C HIS A 414 -26.00 5.85 18.29
N TRP A 415 -25.34 6.30 17.22
CA TRP A 415 -24.26 5.56 16.58
C TRP A 415 -23.15 5.18 17.57
N ALA A 416 -22.64 6.13 18.37
CA ALA A 416 -21.57 5.87 19.33
C ALA A 416 -21.97 4.84 20.40
N ARG A 417 -23.22 4.91 20.89
CA ARG A 417 -23.77 3.93 21.84
C ARG A 417 -23.89 2.53 21.22
N ARG A 418 -24.52 2.43 20.05
CA ARG A 418 -24.76 1.14 19.37
C ARG A 418 -23.45 0.46 18.95
N THR A 419 -22.49 1.24 18.46
CA THR A 419 -21.13 0.78 18.11
C THR A 419 -20.40 0.24 19.35
N THR A 420 -20.44 0.98 20.46
CA THR A 420 -19.81 0.55 21.71
C THR A 420 -20.42 -0.76 22.23
N ARG A 421 -21.74 -0.88 22.18
CA ARG A 421 -22.44 -2.11 22.58
C ARG A 421 -22.09 -3.29 21.67
N ALA A 422 -22.13 -3.10 20.35
CA ALA A 422 -21.78 -4.17 19.39
C ALA A 422 -20.37 -4.71 19.64
N ARG A 423 -19.38 -3.80 19.82
CA ARG A 423 -18.00 -4.21 20.08
C ARG A 423 -17.85 -4.92 21.43
N ASN A 424 -18.54 -4.46 22.48
CA ASN A 424 -18.45 -5.08 23.80
C ASN A 424 -19.12 -6.45 23.84
N ASP A 425 -20.33 -6.58 23.29
CA ASP A 425 -21.06 -7.84 23.18
C ASP A 425 -20.19 -8.86 22.41
N LEU A 426 -19.63 -8.46 21.26
CA LEU A 426 -18.75 -9.34 20.47
C LEU A 426 -17.48 -9.75 21.23
N ALA A 427 -16.81 -8.80 21.91
CA ALA A 427 -15.55 -9.07 22.60
C ALA A 427 -15.73 -9.93 23.87
N HIS A 428 -16.88 -9.86 24.53
CA HIS A 428 -17.14 -10.56 25.79
C HIS A 428 -17.95 -11.84 25.62
N GLU A 429 -18.91 -11.85 24.70
CA GLU A 429 -19.84 -12.97 24.49
C GLU A 429 -19.53 -13.76 23.21
N GLY A 430 -18.66 -13.22 22.32
CA GLY A 430 -18.37 -13.83 21.02
C GLY A 430 -19.51 -13.70 20.01
N SER A 431 -20.56 -12.93 20.34
CA SER A 431 -21.73 -12.69 19.49
C SER A 431 -22.35 -11.32 19.80
N THR A 432 -23.21 -10.82 18.92
CA THR A 432 -23.92 -9.54 19.10
C THR A 432 -25.44 -9.76 19.09
N PRO A 433 -26.01 -10.33 20.17
CA PRO A 433 -27.42 -10.74 20.19
C PRO A 433 -28.40 -9.57 20.09
N ASN A 434 -27.92 -8.35 20.38
CA ASN A 434 -28.74 -7.14 20.41
C ASN A 434 -28.70 -6.35 19.10
N HIS A 435 -28.06 -6.87 18.04
CA HIS A 435 -27.87 -6.18 16.78
C HIS A 435 -28.27 -7.09 15.62
N SER A 436 -28.97 -6.53 14.64
CA SER A 436 -29.16 -7.23 13.36
C SER A 436 -27.88 -7.19 12.54
N ILE A 437 -27.76 -8.09 11.56
CA ILE A 437 -26.61 -8.11 10.64
C ILE A 437 -26.55 -6.78 9.86
N GLU A 438 -27.69 -6.27 9.42
CA GLU A 438 -27.82 -5.00 8.70
C GLU A 438 -27.34 -3.82 9.55
N GLU A 439 -27.66 -3.81 10.84
CA GLU A 439 -27.17 -2.79 11.77
C GLU A 439 -25.66 -2.89 11.97
N LEU A 440 -25.09 -4.10 12.06
CA LEU A 440 -23.63 -4.26 12.13
C LEU A 440 -22.94 -3.75 10.86
N PHE A 441 -23.51 -3.99 9.69
CA PHE A 441 -23.01 -3.41 8.44
C PHE A 441 -23.07 -1.88 8.48
N ALA A 442 -24.18 -1.31 8.94
CA ALA A 442 -24.31 0.14 9.14
C ALA A 442 -23.21 0.69 10.05
N ILE A 443 -22.97 0.04 11.18
CA ILE A 443 -21.91 0.42 12.14
C ILE A 443 -20.54 0.37 11.47
N VAL A 444 -20.23 -0.70 10.75
CA VAL A 444 -18.94 -0.86 10.05
C VAL A 444 -18.73 0.24 9.01
N GLU A 445 -19.71 0.47 8.15
CA GLU A 445 -19.62 1.48 7.08
C GLU A 445 -19.46 2.89 7.65
N VAL A 446 -20.32 3.27 8.60
CA VAL A 446 -20.29 4.60 9.22
C VAL A 446 -18.98 4.82 9.98
N THR A 447 -18.55 3.84 10.79
CA THR A 447 -17.30 3.97 11.56
C THR A 447 -16.10 4.08 10.62
N THR A 448 -16.08 3.28 9.54
CA THR A 448 -15.04 3.38 8.52
C THR A 448 -15.03 4.76 7.87
N ALA A 449 -16.19 5.28 7.47
CA ALA A 449 -16.32 6.61 6.86
C ALA A 449 -15.84 7.74 7.81
N VAL A 450 -16.17 7.67 9.10
CA VAL A 450 -15.70 8.63 10.11
C VAL A 450 -14.18 8.58 10.26
N VAL A 451 -13.57 7.39 10.31
CA VAL A 451 -12.11 7.25 10.38
C VAL A 451 -11.45 7.85 9.14
N ILE A 452 -11.98 7.56 7.95
CA ILE A 452 -11.48 8.10 6.68
C ILE A 452 -11.56 9.62 6.66
N LEU A 453 -12.70 10.21 7.00
CA LEU A 453 -12.85 11.67 7.03
C LEU A 453 -11.89 12.33 8.01
N ASN A 454 -11.59 11.69 9.14
CA ASN A 454 -10.58 12.19 10.06
C ASN A 454 -9.17 12.15 9.44
N VAL A 455 -8.81 11.09 8.73
CA VAL A 455 -7.51 11.04 8.01
C VAL A 455 -7.46 12.10 6.91
N LEU A 456 -8.56 12.29 6.16
CA LEU A 456 -8.69 13.35 5.15
C LEU A 456 -8.58 14.75 5.77
N HIS A 457 -9.15 14.95 6.96
CA HIS A 457 -9.02 16.18 7.71
C HIS A 457 -7.55 16.42 8.14
N GLU A 458 -6.84 15.39 8.61
CA GLU A 458 -5.42 15.53 9.01
C GLU A 458 -4.50 15.90 7.85
N ILE A 459 -4.74 15.38 6.64
CA ILE A 459 -3.97 15.78 5.45
C ILE A 459 -4.41 17.16 4.91
N GLY A 460 -5.37 17.81 5.57
CA GLY A 460 -5.83 19.17 5.27
C GLY A 460 -6.75 19.26 4.05
N LEU A 461 -7.58 18.24 3.81
CA LEU A 461 -8.61 18.31 2.77
C LEU A 461 -9.58 19.49 3.06
N PRO A 462 -9.82 20.41 2.10
CA PRO A 462 -10.70 21.55 2.33
C PRO A 462 -12.11 21.17 2.74
N ALA A 463 -12.75 21.97 3.61
CA ALA A 463 -14.09 21.70 4.12
C ALA A 463 -15.15 21.61 2.99
N ASP A 464 -15.06 22.46 1.97
CA ASP A 464 -15.93 22.39 0.79
C ASP A 464 -15.81 21.03 0.08
N ARG A 465 -14.59 20.51 -0.04
CA ARG A 465 -14.36 19.21 -0.66
C ARG A 465 -14.86 18.08 0.23
N GLN A 466 -14.69 18.15 1.55
CA GLN A 466 -15.28 17.19 2.49
C GLN A 466 -16.82 17.12 2.34
N ARG A 467 -17.50 18.26 2.22
CA ARG A 467 -18.95 18.31 1.96
C ARG A 467 -19.30 17.71 0.61
N GLU A 468 -18.54 18.04 -0.43
CA GLU A 468 -18.78 17.53 -1.79
C GLU A 468 -18.67 16.01 -1.85
N ILE A 469 -17.61 15.42 -1.26
CA ILE A 469 -17.40 13.97 -1.35
C ILE A 469 -18.51 13.19 -0.65
N VAL A 470 -19.01 13.65 0.51
CA VAL A 470 -20.12 12.97 1.19
C VAL A 470 -21.41 13.04 0.37
N ARG A 471 -21.65 14.16 -0.32
CA ARG A 471 -22.83 14.37 -1.18
C ARG A 471 -22.78 13.61 -2.49
N ALA A 472 -21.61 13.51 -3.12
CA ALA A 472 -21.45 13.00 -4.48
C ALA A 472 -20.98 11.55 -4.54
N HIS A 473 -20.13 11.11 -3.60
CA HIS A 473 -19.48 9.80 -3.67
C HIS A 473 -20.51 8.67 -3.46
N PRO A 474 -20.68 7.73 -4.42
CA PRO A 474 -21.74 6.73 -4.38
C PRO A 474 -21.77 5.89 -3.09
N GLN A 475 -20.62 5.47 -2.60
CA GLN A 475 -20.54 4.67 -1.36
C GLN A 475 -20.88 5.49 -0.11
N LEU A 476 -20.46 6.76 -0.02
CA LEU A 476 -20.77 7.59 1.15
C LEU A 476 -22.26 7.94 1.20
N ARG A 477 -22.88 8.15 0.03
CA ARG A 477 -24.33 8.28 -0.09
C ARG A 477 -25.08 7.02 0.33
N ALA A 478 -24.54 5.85 0.02
CA ALA A 478 -25.11 4.57 0.48
C ALA A 478 -24.99 4.46 2.01
N THR A 479 -23.81 4.74 2.56
CA THR A 479 -23.58 4.77 4.01
C THR A 479 -24.53 5.71 4.73
N PHE A 480 -24.81 6.90 4.20
CA PHE A 480 -25.82 7.81 4.78
C PHE A 480 -27.23 7.19 4.83
N ARG A 481 -27.66 6.53 3.75
CA ARG A 481 -28.97 5.87 3.70
C ARG A 481 -29.07 4.78 4.76
N THR A 482 -28.06 3.90 4.80
CA THR A 482 -27.98 2.82 5.79
C THR A 482 -27.94 3.37 7.22
N ALA A 483 -27.17 4.44 7.46
CA ALA A 483 -27.11 5.11 8.76
C ALA A 483 -28.47 5.70 9.18
N SER A 484 -29.19 6.31 8.24
CA SER A 484 -30.51 6.90 8.49
C SER A 484 -31.56 5.83 8.81
N GLU A 485 -31.42 4.64 8.23
CA GLU A 485 -32.33 3.51 8.46
C GLU A 485 -32.06 2.81 9.80
N TRP A 486 -30.79 2.59 10.16
CA TRP A 486 -30.43 1.69 11.26
C TRP A 486 -29.79 2.36 12.48
N LEU A 487 -29.30 3.59 12.35
CA LEU A 487 -28.50 4.27 13.39
C LEU A 487 -29.13 5.58 13.86
N VAL A 488 -30.44 5.73 13.68
CA VAL A 488 -31.24 6.82 14.25
C VAL A 488 -32.12 6.23 15.35
N ALA A 489 -32.27 6.94 16.46
CA ALA A 489 -33.21 6.53 17.49
C ALA A 489 -34.63 6.42 16.90
N SER A 490 -35.26 5.25 17.00
CA SER A 490 -36.68 5.11 16.69
C SER A 490 -37.46 6.06 17.61
N ASN A 491 -38.28 6.94 17.04
CA ASN A 491 -39.21 7.74 17.85
C ASN A 491 -40.06 6.78 18.71
N PRO A 492 -40.15 6.99 20.03
CA PRO A 492 -40.98 6.14 20.89
C PRO A 492 -42.49 6.23 20.63
N ASP A 493 -42.94 7.08 19.70
CA ASP A 493 -44.34 7.24 19.33
C ASP A 493 -44.53 6.95 17.84
N SER A 494 -44.92 5.73 17.51
CA SER A 494 -45.55 5.32 16.25
C SER A 494 -46.44 4.11 16.48
#